data_AF-A0A5J4QWI7-F1
#
_entry.id   AF-A0A5J4QWI7-F1
#
_cell.length_a   1.000
_cell.length_b   1.000
_cell.length_c   1.000
_cell.angle_alpha   90.00
_cell.angle_beta   90.00
_cell.angle_gamma   90.00
#
_symmetry.space_group_name_H-M   'P 1'
#
loop_
_entity.id
_entity.type
_entity.pdbx_description
1 polymer ?
#
loop_
_entity_poly.entity_id
_entity_poly.type
_entity_poly.pdbx_seq_one_letter_code
_entity_poly.pdbx_strand_id
1 'polypeptide(L)'
;MKRFVLFLFGAIILLFSCKRVPPDSPDQQSSDPPVVDSVLSVTVNAINVYIENSGSMDGYVNGNTEFKDAIRDLLVELKYHYDEGKIKIHFINSDIHPTAIKTDLADFARNINAEWKVGNRASSNLNNVFKQILGKTGKNTISILFSDCIYSIKGGKTIDLLSDEKSLTKDAFLSKSKTGGIGLSTTIVKMKSRFTGTYYDKNNAKTYLTNEDRPYYISVIGDKNAILDFNSKIRVEKMQGRFKF
;
A
#
# COMPACT_ATOMS: atom_id res chain seq x y z
N MET A 1 78.18 1.02 5.22
CA MET A 1 78.05 2.29 5.97
C MET A 1 78.15 3.46 4.99
N LYS A 2 77.02 4.10 4.65
CA LYS A 2 76.88 5.38 3.93
C LYS A 2 75.36 5.55 3.66
N ARG A 3 74.64 6.30 4.49
CA ARG A 3 74.38 7.76 4.49
C ARG A 3 72.92 7.99 4.05
N PHE A 4 72.09 8.20 5.08
CA PHE A 4 70.73 8.71 5.04
C PHE A 4 70.67 10.02 4.24
N VAL A 5 69.73 10.14 3.30
CA VAL A 5 69.31 11.42 2.73
C VAL A 5 67.85 11.61 3.12
N LEU A 6 67.63 12.58 4.01
CA LEU A 6 66.35 12.97 4.57
C LEU A 6 65.71 14.01 3.62
N PHE A 7 64.59 13.66 2.98
CA PHE A 7 63.77 14.66 2.29
C PHE A 7 62.77 15.26 3.30
N LEU A 8 62.99 16.52 3.64
CA LEU A 8 62.03 17.36 4.36
C LEU A 8 60.85 17.67 3.42
N PHE A 9 59.67 17.12 3.69
CA PHE A 9 58.41 17.67 3.17
C PHE A 9 57.84 18.61 4.23
N GLY A 10 57.89 19.91 3.93
CA GLY A 10 57.32 20.95 4.78
C GLY A 10 55.80 20.82 4.84
N ALA A 11 55.28 20.67 6.05
CA ALA A 11 53.87 20.80 6.36
C ALA A 11 53.46 22.28 6.26
N ILE A 12 52.54 22.61 5.36
CA ILE A 12 51.90 23.91 5.30
C ILE A 12 50.88 23.97 6.45
N ILE A 13 51.26 24.66 7.52
CA ILE A 13 50.36 25.03 8.61
C ILE A 13 49.64 26.32 8.18
N LEU A 14 48.43 26.20 7.66
CA LEU A 14 47.52 27.34 7.51
C LEU A 14 46.96 27.69 8.89
N LEU A 15 47.53 28.74 9.50
CA LEU A 15 47.02 29.36 10.71
C LEU A 15 45.68 30.04 10.40
N PHE A 16 44.57 29.35 10.65
CA PHE A 16 43.29 30.03 10.83
C PHE A 16 43.26 30.68 12.22
N SER A 17 43.36 32.00 12.22
CA SER A 17 43.20 32.86 13.39
C SER A 17 41.82 32.64 14.03
N CYS A 18 41.79 32.02 15.20
CA CYS A 18 40.61 32.02 16.06
C CYS A 18 40.42 33.44 16.61
N LYS A 19 39.45 34.18 16.06
CA LYS A 19 38.93 35.38 16.73
C LYS A 19 38.31 34.94 18.07
N ARG A 20 38.87 35.41 19.18
CA ARG A 20 38.30 35.27 20.52
C ARG A 20 36.98 36.04 20.57
N VAL A 21 35.89 35.34 20.86
CA VAL A 21 34.58 35.93 21.18
C VAL A 21 34.62 36.43 22.64
N PRO A 22 34.22 37.68 22.94
CA PRO A 22 34.05 38.15 24.31
C PRO A 22 32.82 37.49 24.96
N PRO A 23 32.79 37.29 26.30
CA PRO A 23 31.66 36.66 26.96
C PRO A 23 30.45 37.59 27.06
N ASP A 24 29.30 37.03 26.66
CA ASP A 24 27.90 37.30 27.00
C ASP A 24 27.34 38.73 27.04
N SER A 25 26.38 38.97 26.15
CA SER A 25 25.28 39.92 26.32
C SER A 25 24.00 39.27 25.76
N PRO A 26 22.81 39.51 26.36
CA PRO A 26 21.68 38.59 26.27
C PRO A 26 21.04 38.52 24.88
N ASP A 27 20.61 37.30 24.52
CA ASP A 27 19.96 36.89 23.28
C ASP A 27 19.02 37.93 22.63
N GLN A 28 19.41 38.43 21.46
CA GLN A 28 18.45 38.85 20.45
C GLN A 28 18.08 37.61 19.63
N GLN A 29 16.99 36.98 20.03
CA GLN A 29 16.34 35.91 19.28
C GLN A 29 15.88 36.45 17.92
N SER A 30 16.63 36.13 16.87
CA SER A 30 16.17 36.30 15.48
C SER A 30 15.03 35.30 15.25
N SER A 31 13.80 35.77 15.42
CA SER A 31 12.61 35.00 15.03
C SER A 31 12.50 35.03 13.51
N ASP A 32 13.12 34.07 12.84
CA ASP A 32 12.61 33.67 11.53
C ASP A 32 11.13 33.31 11.73
N PRO A 33 10.20 33.87 10.92
CA PRO A 33 8.80 33.48 11.02
C PRO A 33 8.71 31.97 10.78
N PRO A 34 7.87 31.24 11.51
CA PRO A 34 7.67 29.83 11.22
C PRO A 34 7.20 29.75 9.78
N VAL A 35 7.93 28.99 8.96
CA VAL A 35 7.41 28.50 7.67
C VAL A 35 6.24 27.61 8.04
N VAL A 36 5.06 28.23 8.15
CA VAL A 36 3.79 27.53 8.21
C VAL A 36 3.69 26.85 6.85
N ASP A 37 4.09 25.58 6.83
CA ASP A 37 3.85 24.70 5.70
C ASP A 37 2.33 24.73 5.51
N SER A 38 1.87 25.54 4.55
CA SER A 38 0.45 25.68 4.28
C SER A 38 0.00 24.30 3.85
N VAL A 39 -0.67 23.58 4.74
CA VAL A 39 -1.19 22.25 4.46
C VAL A 39 -2.13 22.45 3.27
N LEU A 40 -1.64 22.12 2.07
CA LEU A 40 -2.42 22.18 0.86
C LEU A 40 -3.70 21.41 1.16
N SER A 41 -4.85 22.07 1.14
CA SER A 41 -6.14 21.42 1.35
C SER A 41 -6.38 20.48 0.17
N VAL A 42 -5.92 19.24 0.30
CA VAL A 42 -6.04 18.22 -0.75
C VAL A 42 -7.49 17.79 -0.81
N THR A 43 -8.16 18.11 -1.91
CA THR A 43 -9.50 17.57 -2.16
C THR A 43 -9.37 16.19 -2.80
N VAL A 44 -9.56 15.12 -2.02
CA VAL A 44 -9.71 13.77 -2.59
C VAL A 44 -11.02 13.71 -3.38
N ASN A 45 -10.94 13.28 -4.64
CA ASN A 45 -12.07 13.27 -5.59
C ASN A 45 -12.74 11.90 -5.69
N ALA A 46 -11.98 10.81 -5.53
CA ALA A 46 -12.49 9.45 -5.62
C ALA A 46 -11.66 8.50 -4.76
N ILE A 47 -12.35 7.56 -4.11
CA ILE A 47 -11.76 6.45 -3.35
C ILE A 47 -12.35 5.17 -3.91
N ASN A 48 -11.51 4.34 -4.54
CA ASN A 48 -11.92 3.05 -5.08
C ASN A 48 -11.42 1.94 -4.16
N VAL A 49 -12.33 1.20 -3.54
CA VAL A 49 -12.02 0.01 -2.73
C VAL A 49 -12.22 -1.22 -3.61
N TYR A 50 -11.17 -2.01 -3.78
CA TYR A 50 -11.12 -3.23 -4.57
C TYR A 50 -10.95 -4.43 -3.63
N ILE A 51 -11.88 -5.38 -3.71
CA ILE A 51 -11.80 -6.65 -3.00
C ILE A 51 -11.53 -7.73 -4.04
N GLU A 52 -10.36 -8.37 -3.95
CA GLU A 52 -10.06 -9.49 -4.83
C GLU A 52 -11.07 -10.62 -4.61
N ASN A 53 -11.60 -11.17 -5.71
CA ASN A 53 -12.67 -12.16 -5.70
C ASN A 53 -12.33 -13.45 -6.47
N SER A 54 -11.08 -13.93 -6.32
CA SER A 54 -10.66 -15.25 -6.81
C SER A 54 -11.05 -16.37 -5.85
N GLY A 55 -10.93 -17.62 -6.30
CA GLY A 55 -11.18 -18.79 -5.45
C GLY A 55 -10.27 -18.88 -4.21
N SER A 56 -9.05 -18.34 -4.25
CA SER A 56 -8.15 -18.34 -3.08
C SER A 56 -8.64 -17.42 -1.97
N MET A 57 -9.49 -16.44 -2.29
CA MET A 57 -10.03 -15.49 -1.33
C MET A 57 -11.17 -16.08 -0.48
N ASP A 58 -11.78 -17.19 -0.90
CA ASP A 58 -12.99 -17.77 -0.27
C ASP A 58 -12.80 -18.04 1.23
N GLY A 59 -11.62 -18.52 1.64
CA GLY A 59 -11.37 -18.82 3.05
C GLY A 59 -11.27 -17.60 3.96
N TYR A 60 -10.95 -16.41 3.42
CA TYR A 60 -10.89 -15.16 4.18
C TYR A 60 -12.26 -14.53 4.40
N VAL A 61 -13.29 -14.92 3.64
CA VAL A 61 -14.66 -14.38 3.77
C VAL A 61 -15.64 -15.42 4.33
N ASN A 62 -15.14 -16.59 4.70
CA ASN A 62 -15.91 -17.65 5.34
C ASN A 62 -15.98 -17.46 6.86
N GLY A 63 -17.18 -17.17 7.37
CA GLY A 63 -17.42 -16.90 8.79
C GLY A 63 -17.07 -15.47 9.22
N ASN A 64 -16.69 -15.32 10.49
CA ASN A 64 -16.20 -14.06 11.06
C ASN A 64 -14.67 -14.08 11.07
N THR A 65 -14.08 -13.22 10.27
CA THR A 65 -12.64 -13.19 9.98
C THR A 65 -12.12 -11.78 10.07
N GLU A 66 -10.85 -11.63 10.46
CA GLU A 66 -10.20 -10.34 10.56
C GLU A 66 -10.10 -9.64 9.19
N PHE A 67 -10.10 -10.39 8.08
CA PHE A 67 -10.20 -9.82 6.74
C PHE A 67 -11.50 -9.03 6.55
N LYS A 68 -12.64 -9.60 6.99
CA LYS A 68 -13.94 -8.92 6.92
C LYS A 68 -14.00 -7.73 7.87
N ASP A 69 -13.42 -7.87 9.06
CA ASP A 69 -13.38 -6.81 10.07
C ASP A 69 -12.55 -5.63 9.59
N ALA A 70 -11.38 -5.86 8.98
CA ALA A 70 -10.57 -4.80 8.38
C ALA A 70 -11.30 -4.05 7.24
N ILE A 71 -12.09 -4.75 6.41
CA ILE A 71 -12.91 -4.09 5.38
C ILE A 71 -14.00 -3.23 6.05
N ARG A 72 -14.69 -3.76 7.06
CA ARG A 72 -15.74 -3.02 7.80
C ARG A 72 -15.18 -1.76 8.44
N ASP A 73 -14.08 -1.89 9.17
CA ASP A 73 -13.39 -0.78 9.82
C ASP A 73 -12.96 0.28 8.80
N LEU A 74 -12.33 -0.14 7.70
CA LEU A 74 -11.95 0.81 6.64
C LEU A 74 -13.16 1.57 6.10
N LEU A 75 -14.28 0.91 5.84
CA LEU A 75 -15.46 1.57 5.29
C LEU A 75 -16.08 2.57 6.27
N VAL A 76 -16.06 2.27 7.58
CA VAL A 76 -16.48 3.19 8.63
C VAL A 76 -15.56 4.42 8.69
N GLU A 77 -14.25 4.20 8.74
CA GLU A 77 -13.24 5.27 8.75
C GLU A 77 -13.33 6.15 7.50
N LEU A 78 -13.51 5.54 6.33
CA LEU A 78 -13.69 6.27 5.07
C LEU A 78 -14.94 7.14 5.10
N LYS A 79 -16.08 6.60 5.55
CA LYS A 79 -17.35 7.35 5.67
C LYS A 79 -17.27 8.49 6.70
N TYR A 80 -16.47 8.32 7.75
CA TYR A 80 -16.25 9.36 8.75
C TYR A 80 -15.37 10.52 8.22
N HIS A 81 -14.37 10.21 7.39
CA HIS A 81 -13.37 11.18 6.93
C HIS A 81 -13.61 11.75 5.53
N TYR A 82 -14.43 11.09 4.71
CA TYR A 82 -14.67 11.43 3.31
C TYR A 82 -16.16 11.36 2.99
N ASP A 83 -16.55 12.13 1.97
CA ASP A 83 -17.89 12.07 1.39
C ASP A 83 -18.20 10.66 0.84
N GLU A 84 -19.27 10.04 1.33
CA GLU A 84 -19.74 8.72 0.93
C GLU A 84 -19.93 8.60 -0.59
N GLY A 85 -20.35 9.69 -1.27
CA GLY A 85 -20.51 9.72 -2.73
C GLY A 85 -19.21 9.58 -3.52
N LYS A 86 -18.05 9.74 -2.87
CA LYS A 86 -16.72 9.56 -3.48
C LYS A 86 -16.17 8.14 -3.32
N ILE A 87 -16.79 7.33 -2.45
CA ILE A 87 -16.34 5.97 -2.13
C ILE A 87 -17.04 4.99 -3.07
N LYS A 88 -16.26 4.16 -3.77
CA LYS A 88 -16.76 3.15 -4.71
C LYS A 88 -16.15 1.80 -4.37
N ILE A 89 -17.00 0.80 -4.16
CA ILE A 89 -16.55 -0.57 -3.90
C ILE A 89 -16.68 -1.41 -5.17
N HIS A 90 -15.64 -2.19 -5.46
CA HIS A 90 -15.54 -3.06 -6.62
C HIS A 90 -15.04 -4.44 -6.19
N PHE A 91 -15.53 -5.49 -6.83
CA PHE A 91 -14.82 -6.76 -6.88
C PHE A 91 -13.80 -6.72 -8.02
N ILE A 92 -12.69 -7.43 -7.86
CA ILE A 92 -11.69 -7.55 -8.92
C ILE A 92 -11.17 -8.98 -9.04
N ASN A 93 -10.98 -9.45 -10.27
CA ASN A 93 -10.32 -10.72 -10.58
C ASN A 93 -9.42 -10.52 -11.82
N SER A 94 -9.81 -11.02 -12.98
CA SER A 94 -9.31 -10.60 -14.28
C SER A 94 -9.90 -9.26 -14.74
N ASP A 95 -11.06 -8.84 -14.23
CA ASP A 95 -11.72 -7.58 -14.56
C ASP A 95 -12.23 -6.85 -13.31
N ILE A 96 -12.40 -5.53 -13.41
CA ILE A 96 -13.09 -4.72 -12.39
C ILE A 96 -14.60 -4.91 -12.54
N HIS A 97 -15.25 -5.31 -11.45
CA HIS A 97 -16.70 -5.44 -11.35
C HIS A 97 -17.24 -4.45 -10.29
N PRO A 98 -17.85 -3.34 -10.71
CA PRO A 98 -18.50 -2.42 -9.78
C PRO A 98 -19.57 -3.13 -8.96
N THR A 99 -19.63 -2.86 -7.67
CA THR A 99 -20.75 -3.35 -6.86
C THR A 99 -22.01 -2.54 -7.20
N ALA A 100 -23.16 -3.20 -7.30
CA ALA A 100 -24.46 -2.52 -7.48
C ALA A 100 -24.95 -1.81 -6.22
N ILE A 101 -24.11 -1.76 -5.18
CA ILE A 101 -24.41 -1.20 -3.86
C ILE A 101 -24.58 0.31 -4.04
N LYS A 102 -25.82 0.72 -4.31
CA LYS A 102 -26.31 2.10 -4.09
C LYS A 102 -26.83 2.28 -2.67
N THR A 103 -26.97 1.19 -1.92
CA THR A 103 -27.54 1.07 -0.58
C THR A 103 -26.41 0.98 0.43
N ASP A 104 -26.16 2.09 1.13
CA ASP A 104 -25.39 2.23 2.39
C ASP A 104 -24.11 1.39 2.52
N LEU A 105 -22.94 2.05 2.63
CA LEU A 105 -21.68 1.38 2.95
C LEU A 105 -21.78 0.47 4.20
N ALA A 106 -22.66 0.80 5.15
CA ALA A 106 -22.92 -0.05 6.32
C ALA A 106 -23.63 -1.37 5.97
N ASP A 107 -24.52 -1.38 4.97
CA ASP A 107 -25.12 -2.62 4.45
C ASP A 107 -24.07 -3.50 3.77
N PHE A 108 -23.18 -2.91 2.95
CA PHE A 108 -22.07 -3.67 2.37
C PHE A 108 -21.22 -4.33 3.45
N ALA A 109 -20.78 -3.53 4.43
CA ALA A 109 -19.92 -3.96 5.53
C ALA A 109 -20.53 -5.12 6.33
N ARG A 110 -21.85 -5.09 6.57
CA ARG A 110 -22.58 -6.17 7.26
C ARG A 110 -22.66 -7.46 6.45
N ASN A 111 -22.77 -7.36 5.12
CA ASN A 111 -23.13 -8.48 4.25
C ASN A 111 -21.95 -9.16 3.51
N ILE A 112 -20.69 -8.84 3.86
CA ILE A 112 -19.52 -9.51 3.26
C ILE A 112 -19.58 -11.02 3.45
N ASN A 113 -19.60 -11.76 2.36
CA ASN A 113 -19.76 -13.22 2.37
C ASN A 113 -18.99 -13.93 1.27
N ALA A 114 -18.78 -15.24 1.48
CA ALA A 114 -18.09 -16.13 0.53
C ALA A 114 -18.93 -16.51 -0.70
N GLU A 115 -20.22 -16.22 -0.71
CA GLU A 115 -21.13 -16.53 -1.82
C GLU A 115 -21.09 -15.48 -2.94
N TRP A 116 -20.37 -14.37 -2.73
CA TRP A 116 -20.11 -13.38 -3.76
C TRP A 116 -19.22 -13.96 -4.87
N LYS A 117 -19.83 -14.68 -5.82
CA LYS A 117 -19.15 -15.30 -6.96
C LYS A 117 -19.24 -14.38 -8.19
N VAL A 118 -18.42 -13.33 -8.23
CA VAL A 118 -18.45 -12.33 -9.32
C VAL A 118 -17.29 -12.55 -10.29
N GLY A 119 -17.59 -12.57 -11.59
CA GLY A 119 -16.63 -12.69 -12.68
C GLY A 119 -15.91 -14.05 -12.77
N ASN A 120 -14.79 -14.10 -13.49
CA ASN A 120 -13.99 -15.32 -13.62
C ASN A 120 -13.06 -15.50 -12.40
N ARG A 121 -13.38 -16.48 -11.56
CA ARG A 121 -12.70 -16.72 -10.26
C ARG A 121 -11.65 -17.82 -10.30
N ALA A 122 -11.46 -18.47 -11.45
CA ALA A 122 -10.56 -19.61 -11.58
C ALA A 122 -9.08 -19.21 -11.39
N SER A 123 -8.74 -17.96 -11.72
CA SER A 123 -7.43 -17.38 -11.48
C SER A 123 -7.52 -15.86 -11.55
N SER A 124 -6.78 -15.15 -10.69
CA SER A 124 -6.45 -13.75 -10.88
C SER A 124 -5.06 -13.64 -11.50
N ASN A 125 -4.94 -12.93 -12.62
CA ASN A 125 -3.63 -12.44 -13.04
C ASN A 125 -3.32 -11.19 -12.21
N LEU A 126 -2.51 -11.34 -11.16
CA LEU A 126 -2.20 -10.27 -10.22
C LEU A 126 -1.53 -9.06 -10.91
N ASN A 127 -0.74 -9.30 -11.95
CA ASN A 127 -0.20 -8.22 -12.78
C ASN A 127 -1.28 -7.41 -13.48
N ASN A 128 -2.31 -8.08 -14.02
CA ASN A 128 -3.45 -7.42 -14.62
C ASN A 128 -4.32 -6.68 -13.58
N VAL A 129 -4.48 -7.24 -12.38
CA VAL A 129 -5.14 -6.57 -11.24
C VAL A 129 -4.46 -5.24 -10.95
N PHE A 130 -3.12 -5.24 -10.75
CA PHE A 130 -2.39 -4.01 -10.49
C PHE A 130 -2.44 -3.03 -11.66
N LYS A 131 -2.32 -3.50 -12.91
CA LYS A 131 -2.44 -2.63 -14.10
C LYS A 131 -3.79 -1.92 -14.17
N GLN A 132 -4.88 -2.64 -13.91
CA GLN A 132 -6.23 -2.05 -13.89
C GLN A 132 -6.38 -1.02 -12.77
N ILE A 133 -5.94 -1.34 -11.56
CA ILE A 133 -6.00 -0.43 -10.41
C ILE A 133 -5.18 0.83 -10.69
N LEU A 134 -3.94 0.69 -11.14
CA LEU A 134 -3.07 1.81 -11.51
C LEU A 134 -3.67 2.64 -12.65
N GLY A 135 -4.37 2.00 -13.60
CA GLY A 135 -5.13 2.67 -14.66
C GLY A 135 -6.29 3.52 -14.13
N LYS A 136 -6.89 3.15 -12.99
CA LYS A 136 -7.95 3.91 -12.32
C LYS A 136 -7.45 4.91 -11.28
N THR A 137 -6.17 4.87 -10.91
CA THR A 137 -5.55 5.81 -9.97
C THR A 137 -5.07 7.06 -10.68
N GLY A 138 -5.85 8.15 -10.65
CA GLY A 138 -5.46 9.46 -11.19
C GLY A 138 -5.08 10.49 -10.12
N LYS A 139 -5.04 11.76 -10.52
CA LYS A 139 -4.86 12.88 -9.60
C LYS A 139 -5.99 12.88 -8.56
N ASN A 140 -5.63 13.13 -7.30
CA ASN A 140 -6.57 13.18 -6.17
C ASN A 140 -7.45 11.92 -6.03
N THR A 141 -6.96 10.77 -6.50
CA THR A 141 -7.67 9.48 -6.43
C THR A 141 -6.89 8.54 -5.53
N ILE A 142 -7.60 7.82 -4.67
CA ILE A 142 -7.07 6.75 -3.84
C ILE A 142 -7.67 5.43 -4.33
N SER A 143 -6.84 4.41 -4.49
CA SER A 143 -7.25 3.05 -4.81
C SER A 143 -6.73 2.11 -3.73
N ILE A 144 -7.62 1.32 -3.13
CA ILE A 144 -7.32 0.44 -2.01
C ILE A 144 -7.61 -0.99 -2.44
N LEU A 145 -6.63 -1.89 -2.35
CA LEU A 145 -6.78 -3.32 -2.71
C LEU A 145 -6.68 -4.20 -1.48
N PHE A 146 -7.64 -5.12 -1.31
CA PHE A 146 -7.57 -6.27 -0.41
C PHE A 146 -7.33 -7.54 -1.20
N SER A 147 -6.22 -8.23 -0.95
CA SER A 147 -5.77 -9.40 -1.72
C SER A 147 -4.84 -10.28 -0.89
N ASP A 148 -4.81 -11.60 -1.14
CA ASP A 148 -3.77 -12.48 -0.61
C ASP A 148 -2.43 -12.35 -1.36
N CYS A 149 -2.44 -11.64 -2.50
CA CYS A 149 -1.33 -11.39 -3.42
C CYS A 149 -0.57 -12.66 -3.85
N ILE A 150 -1.29 -13.78 -3.97
CA ILE A 150 -0.70 -15.04 -4.42
C ILE A 150 -0.69 -15.09 -5.96
N TYR A 151 0.50 -15.24 -6.54
CA TYR A 151 0.61 -15.45 -7.99
C TYR A 151 0.16 -16.86 -8.39
N SER A 152 -0.82 -16.93 -9.28
CA SER A 152 -1.26 -18.17 -9.93
C SER A 152 -0.27 -18.55 -11.05
N ILE A 153 0.87 -19.13 -10.69
CA ILE A 153 1.90 -19.56 -11.65
C ILE A 153 1.57 -20.96 -12.16
N LYS A 154 1.59 -21.16 -13.49
CA LYS A 154 1.40 -22.48 -14.12
C LYS A 154 2.72 -22.97 -14.71
N GLY A 155 3.23 -24.12 -14.28
CA GLY A 155 4.38 -24.80 -14.89
C GLY A 155 5.45 -25.25 -13.89
N GLY A 156 6.31 -26.18 -14.31
CA GLY A 156 7.33 -26.83 -13.44
C GLY A 156 8.56 -25.97 -13.11
N LYS A 157 8.66 -24.73 -13.61
CA LYS A 157 9.74 -23.76 -13.34
C LYS A 157 9.24 -22.56 -12.55
N THR A 158 8.58 -22.82 -11.42
CA THR A 158 7.88 -21.81 -10.61
C THR A 158 8.75 -20.61 -10.20
N ILE A 159 10.07 -20.78 -10.04
CA ILE A 159 10.99 -19.71 -9.64
C ILE A 159 11.23 -18.71 -10.78
N ASP A 160 11.53 -19.19 -11.99
CA ASP A 160 11.77 -18.34 -13.16
C ASP A 160 10.50 -17.56 -13.52
N LEU A 161 9.36 -18.25 -13.55
CA LEU A 161 8.06 -17.62 -13.80
C LEU A 161 7.69 -16.59 -12.73
N LEU A 162 8.07 -16.80 -11.47
CA LEU A 162 7.87 -15.81 -10.41
C LEU A 162 8.74 -14.55 -10.63
N SER A 163 9.93 -14.70 -11.21
CA SER A 163 10.79 -13.56 -11.56
C SER A 163 10.15 -12.71 -12.67
N ASP A 164 9.52 -13.34 -13.65
CA ASP A 164 8.80 -12.66 -14.72
C ASP A 164 7.59 -11.90 -14.16
N GLU A 165 6.78 -12.55 -13.33
CA GLU A 165 5.62 -11.93 -12.69
C GLU A 165 6.02 -10.69 -11.86
N LYS A 166 7.13 -10.78 -11.10
CA LYS A 166 7.69 -9.63 -10.36
C LYS A 166 8.12 -8.49 -11.29
N SER A 167 8.76 -8.82 -12.41
CA SER A 167 9.22 -7.83 -13.39
C SER A 167 8.06 -7.09 -14.02
N LEU A 168 6.96 -7.79 -14.32
CA LEU A 168 5.72 -7.20 -14.84
C LEU A 168 5.03 -6.29 -13.81
N THR A 169 5.04 -6.64 -12.52
CA THR A 169 4.50 -5.75 -11.47
C THR A 169 5.36 -4.50 -11.35
N LYS A 170 6.69 -4.67 -11.31
CA LYS A 170 7.63 -3.54 -11.28
C LYS A 170 7.41 -2.61 -12.47
N ASP A 171 7.27 -3.16 -13.67
CA ASP A 171 6.99 -2.39 -14.88
C ASP A 171 5.67 -1.60 -14.76
N ALA A 172 4.60 -2.22 -14.26
CA ALA A 172 3.31 -1.54 -14.09
C ALA A 172 3.42 -0.31 -13.18
N PHE A 173 4.09 -0.43 -12.03
CA PHE A 173 4.27 0.68 -11.09
C PHE A 173 5.24 1.75 -11.62
N LEU A 174 6.34 1.37 -12.26
CA LEU A 174 7.29 2.31 -12.87
C LEU A 174 6.69 3.07 -14.05
N SER A 175 5.92 2.37 -14.88
CA SER A 175 5.20 2.98 -15.99
C SER A 175 4.17 3.97 -15.46
N LYS A 176 3.43 3.61 -14.39
CA LYS A 176 2.48 4.53 -13.76
C LYS A 176 3.17 5.72 -13.07
N SER A 177 4.34 5.55 -12.46
CA SER A 177 5.03 6.68 -11.80
C SER A 177 5.58 7.70 -12.81
N LYS A 178 5.86 7.28 -14.05
CA LYS A 178 6.28 8.16 -15.15
C LYS A 178 5.13 8.78 -15.93
N THR A 179 3.90 8.27 -15.77
CA THR A 179 2.75 8.66 -16.59
C THR A 179 1.58 9.14 -15.73
N GLY A 180 0.69 9.97 -16.28
CA GLY A 180 -0.53 10.38 -15.57
C GLY A 180 -0.40 11.57 -14.61
N GLY A 181 0.77 12.24 -14.58
CA GLY A 181 0.92 13.56 -13.93
C GLY A 181 0.67 13.58 -12.42
N ILE A 182 0.90 12.44 -11.75
CA ILE A 182 0.77 12.30 -10.30
C ILE A 182 2.09 11.90 -9.66
N GLY A 183 2.31 12.32 -8.43
CA GLY A 183 3.36 11.72 -7.61
C GLY A 183 2.86 10.38 -7.10
N LEU A 184 3.11 9.27 -7.80
CA LEU A 184 2.60 7.97 -7.37
C LEU A 184 3.18 7.60 -5.98
N SER A 185 2.29 7.36 -5.02
CA SER A 185 2.62 6.90 -3.67
C SER A 185 1.85 5.62 -3.36
N THR A 186 2.45 4.72 -2.60
CA THR A 186 1.85 3.43 -2.26
C THR A 186 2.25 3.01 -0.85
N THR A 187 1.26 2.61 -0.07
CA THR A 187 1.41 1.96 1.24
C THR A 187 0.91 0.53 1.12
N ILE A 188 1.74 -0.46 1.45
CA ILE A 188 1.35 -1.87 1.48
C ILE A 188 1.49 -2.37 2.90
N VAL A 189 0.39 -2.88 3.43
CA VAL A 189 0.32 -3.40 4.79
C VAL A 189 0.06 -4.90 4.74
N LYS A 190 0.91 -5.68 5.40
CA LYS A 190 0.69 -7.11 5.62
C LYS A 190 -0.16 -7.30 6.86
N MET A 191 -1.29 -7.96 6.69
CA MET A 191 -2.24 -8.33 7.73
C MET A 191 -2.24 -9.84 7.96
N LYS A 192 -2.99 -10.29 8.97
CA LYS A 192 -3.31 -11.71 9.18
C LYS A 192 -4.79 -11.86 9.49
N SER A 193 -5.39 -12.92 8.96
CA SER A 193 -6.76 -13.30 9.20
C SER A 193 -6.88 -14.80 9.35
N ARG A 194 -7.85 -15.23 10.15
CA ARG A 194 -8.31 -16.61 10.15
C ARG A 194 -8.83 -16.98 8.76
N PHE A 195 -8.56 -18.22 8.37
CA PHE A 195 -8.87 -18.74 7.06
C PHE A 195 -9.46 -20.15 7.19
N THR A 196 -10.65 -20.35 6.62
CA THR A 196 -11.29 -21.67 6.53
C THR A 196 -11.78 -21.90 5.11
N GLY A 197 -11.04 -22.69 4.32
CA GLY A 197 -11.34 -22.93 2.91
C GLY A 197 -10.21 -23.61 2.15
N THR A 198 -10.34 -23.65 0.83
CA THR A 198 -9.31 -24.22 -0.06
C THR A 198 -8.16 -23.24 -0.25
N TYR A 199 -6.99 -23.61 0.25
CA TYR A 199 -5.74 -22.92 -0.04
C TYR A 199 -5.10 -23.48 -1.31
N TYR A 200 -4.61 -22.58 -2.16
CA TYR A 200 -3.85 -22.87 -3.38
C TYR A 200 -2.41 -22.42 -3.17
N ASP A 201 -1.46 -23.35 -3.20
CA ASP A 201 -0.04 -23.00 -3.10
C ASP A 201 0.53 -22.47 -4.43
N LYS A 202 1.82 -22.13 -4.44
CA LYS A 202 2.52 -21.63 -5.64
C LYS A 202 2.54 -22.59 -6.84
N ASN A 203 2.23 -23.87 -6.61
CA ASN A 203 2.14 -24.91 -7.64
C ASN A 203 0.68 -25.22 -8.01
N ASN A 204 -0.28 -24.42 -7.53
CA ASN A 204 -1.73 -24.67 -7.58
C ASN A 204 -2.18 -25.96 -6.88
N ALA A 205 -1.37 -26.52 -5.97
CA ALA A 205 -1.79 -27.63 -5.13
C ALA A 205 -2.83 -27.14 -4.13
N LYS A 206 -3.89 -27.94 -3.96
CA LYS A 206 -5.04 -27.59 -3.11
C LYS A 206 -4.88 -28.27 -1.75
N THR A 207 -4.99 -27.49 -0.69
CA THR A 207 -5.09 -27.99 0.69
C THR A 207 -6.27 -27.33 1.37
N TYR A 208 -7.16 -28.10 2.00
CA TYR A 208 -8.22 -27.50 2.81
C TYR A 208 -7.64 -27.11 4.17
N LEU A 209 -7.74 -25.84 4.53
CA LEU A 209 -7.30 -25.31 5.81
C LEU A 209 -8.52 -24.98 6.65
N THR A 210 -8.44 -25.26 7.95
CA THR A 210 -9.50 -24.93 8.90
C THR A 210 -8.94 -24.04 9.98
N ASN A 211 -9.47 -22.81 10.06
CA ASN A 211 -9.18 -21.89 11.13
C ASN A 211 -7.69 -21.50 11.29
N GLU A 212 -6.95 -21.48 10.19
CA GLU A 212 -5.51 -21.17 10.15
C GLU A 212 -5.26 -19.67 9.99
N ASP A 213 -4.19 -19.15 10.61
CA ASP A 213 -3.77 -17.76 10.44
C ASP A 213 -3.04 -17.58 9.11
N ARG A 214 -3.61 -16.77 8.20
CA ARG A 214 -3.09 -16.57 6.84
C ARG A 214 -2.85 -15.09 6.53
N PRO A 215 -1.74 -14.75 5.85
CA PRO A 215 -1.45 -13.37 5.51
C PRO A 215 -2.33 -12.90 4.34
N TYR A 216 -2.79 -11.66 4.43
CA TYR A 216 -3.33 -10.91 3.31
C TYR A 216 -2.73 -9.50 3.32
N TYR A 217 -2.96 -8.73 2.27
CA TYR A 217 -2.36 -7.42 2.08
C TYR A 217 -3.42 -6.38 1.79
N ILE A 218 -3.25 -5.19 2.38
CA ILE A 218 -3.98 -3.98 2.06
C ILE A 218 -3.02 -3.04 1.35
N SER A 219 -3.26 -2.77 0.07
CA SER A 219 -2.45 -1.85 -0.73
C SER A 219 -3.22 -0.56 -0.98
N VAL A 220 -2.75 0.57 -0.44
CA VAL A 220 -3.30 1.90 -0.67
C VAL A 220 -2.41 2.61 -1.69
N ILE A 221 -2.95 2.94 -2.86
CA ILE A 221 -2.22 3.45 -4.03
C ILE A 221 -2.88 4.76 -4.46
N GLY A 222 -2.12 5.83 -4.63
CA GLY A 222 -2.69 7.14 -4.93
C GLY A 222 -1.68 8.18 -5.37
N ASP A 223 -2.20 9.36 -5.69
CA ASP A 223 -1.37 10.57 -5.76
C ASP A 223 -0.79 10.89 -4.38
N LYS A 224 0.45 11.39 -4.33
CA LYS A 224 1.23 11.66 -3.12
C LYS A 224 0.43 12.48 -2.11
N ASN A 225 -0.23 13.54 -2.57
CA ASN A 225 -0.96 14.44 -1.70
C ASN A 225 -2.23 13.77 -1.16
N ALA A 226 -2.91 12.96 -1.98
CA ALA A 226 -4.06 12.17 -1.53
C ALA A 226 -3.66 11.09 -0.52
N ILE A 227 -2.50 10.45 -0.69
CA ILE A 227 -1.99 9.46 0.27
C ILE A 227 -1.54 10.11 1.58
N LEU A 228 -0.93 11.30 1.54
CA LEU A 228 -0.60 12.05 2.75
C LEU A 228 -1.85 12.43 3.54
N ASP A 229 -2.89 12.93 2.87
CA ASP A 229 -4.20 13.21 3.48
C ASP A 229 -4.80 11.94 4.11
N PHE A 230 -4.83 10.83 3.36
CA PHE A 230 -5.34 9.55 3.84
C PHE A 230 -4.59 9.03 5.07
N ASN A 231 -3.25 8.98 5.02
CA ASN A 231 -2.44 8.46 6.12
C ASN A 231 -2.48 9.36 7.37
N SER A 232 -2.84 10.65 7.23
CA SER A 232 -3.05 11.55 8.36
C SER A 232 -4.36 11.28 9.12
N LYS A 233 -5.35 10.66 8.46
CA LYS A 233 -6.69 10.39 8.99
C LYS A 233 -6.85 8.92 9.38
N ILE A 234 -6.43 8.02 8.50
CA ILE A 234 -6.68 6.59 8.58
C ILE A 234 -5.34 5.85 8.68
N ARG A 235 -5.19 5.07 9.75
CA ARG A 235 -4.02 4.22 10.02
C ARG A 235 -4.37 2.77 9.72
N VAL A 236 -4.16 2.34 8.48
CA VAL A 236 -4.46 0.96 8.01
C VAL A 236 -3.78 -0.08 8.88
N GLU A 237 -2.61 0.26 9.43
CA GLU A 237 -1.87 -0.62 10.31
C GLU A 237 -2.50 -0.84 11.70
N LYS A 238 -3.54 -0.08 12.03
CA LYS A 238 -4.26 -0.18 13.31
C LYS A 238 -5.67 -0.74 13.16
N MET A 239 -6.11 -1.03 11.94
CA MET A 239 -7.42 -1.63 11.68
C MET A 239 -7.51 -3.01 12.36
N GLN A 240 -8.72 -3.43 12.73
CA GLN A 240 -8.92 -4.73 13.37
C GLN A 240 -8.39 -5.85 12.46
N GLY A 241 -7.28 -6.43 12.89
CA GLY A 241 -6.54 -7.49 12.23
C GLY A 241 -5.22 -7.71 12.93
N ARG A 242 -4.79 -8.97 13.06
CA ARG A 242 -3.62 -9.32 13.89
C ARG A 242 -2.33 -8.78 13.28
N PHE A 243 -1.94 -7.58 13.71
CA PHE A 243 -0.65 -6.98 13.37
C PHE A 243 0.48 -7.71 14.07
N LYS A 244 1.52 -8.10 13.33
CA LYS A 244 2.82 -8.45 13.91
C LYS A 244 3.94 -7.87 13.05
N PHE A 245 4.85 -7.15 13.70
CA PHE A 245 6.19 -6.83 13.21
C PHE A 245 6.95 -8.11 12.87
#